data_AF-A0A1V6H082-F1
#
_entry.id   AF-A0A1V6H082-F1
#
_cell.length_a   1.000
_cell.length_b   1.000
_cell.length_c   1.000
_cell.angle_alpha   90.00
_cell.angle_beta   90.00
_cell.angle_gamma   90.00
#
_symmetry.space_group_name_H-M   'P 1'
#
loop_
_entity.id
_entity.type
_entity.pdbx_description
1 polymer ?
#
loop_
_entity_poly.entity_id
_entity_poly.type
_entity_poly.pdbx_seq_one_letter_code
_entity_poly.pdbx_strand_id
1 'polypeptide(L)'
;MLLFLASRAQHVARVIEPALSRGEWVLCDRFSDSTLAYQGYGRGFDLAQLRAVDAFATCALTPDLTVLLDVTPETSRQRLRARQAQTAAAPDRIEREEDAFHARLRAGFLELAAAEPGRVAILTTEREQEQVAAEILAAVERRVWGAGHAD
;
A
#
# COMPACT_ATOMS: atom_id res chain seq x y z
N MET A 1 -4.89 6.97 14.15
CA MET A 1 -3.73 6.05 14.05
C MET A 1 -3.99 4.74 14.78
N LEU A 2 -4.15 4.74 16.11
CA LEU A 2 -4.26 3.49 16.89
C LEU A 2 -5.42 2.57 16.49
N LEU A 3 -6.56 3.13 16.06
CA LEU A 3 -7.68 2.32 15.52
C LEU A 3 -7.32 1.56 14.24
N PHE A 4 -6.50 2.16 13.36
CA PHE A 4 -6.01 1.46 12.16
C PHE A 4 -5.04 0.34 12.54
N LEU A 5 -4.18 0.57 13.53
CA LEU A 5 -3.26 -0.46 14.02
C LEU A 5 -4.00 -1.60 14.72
N ALA A 6 -5.01 -1.31 15.53
CA ALA A 6 -5.86 -2.33 16.16
C ALA A 6 -6.62 -3.15 15.11
N SER A 7 -7.18 -2.50 14.09
CA SER A 7 -7.82 -3.18 12.96
C SER A 7 -6.83 -4.08 12.20
N ARG A 8 -5.61 -3.61 11.94
CA ARG A 8 -4.57 -4.41 11.30
C ARG A 8 -4.15 -5.59 12.16
N ALA A 9 -3.94 -5.41 13.45
CA ALA A 9 -3.58 -6.50 14.37
C ALA A 9 -4.62 -7.62 14.33
N GLN A 10 -5.91 -7.25 14.37
CA GLN A 10 -6.98 -8.23 14.24
C GLN A 10 -6.99 -8.91 12.85
N HIS A 11 -6.75 -8.15 11.77
CA HIS A 11 -6.72 -8.68 10.41
C HIS A 11 -5.55 -9.68 10.24
N VAL A 12 -4.37 -9.34 10.76
CA VAL A 12 -3.18 -10.20 10.76
C VAL A 12 -3.49 -11.51 11.49
N ALA A 13 -3.92 -11.44 12.75
CA ALA A 13 -4.15 -12.63 13.58
C ALA A 13 -5.29 -13.54 13.10
N ARG A 14 -6.32 -12.97 12.45
CA ARG A 14 -7.53 -13.73 12.08
C ARG A 14 -7.59 -14.16 10.61
N VAL A 15 -6.85 -13.49 9.73
CA VAL A 15 -6.94 -13.71 8.28
C VAL A 15 -5.57 -14.03 7.69
N ILE A 16 -4.59 -13.12 7.86
CA ILE A 16 -3.31 -13.22 7.14
C ILE A 16 -2.48 -14.37 7.69
N GLU A 17 -2.17 -14.37 8.99
CA GLU A 17 -1.35 -15.43 9.60
C GLU A 17 -1.96 -16.82 9.41
N PRO A 18 -3.27 -17.05 9.63
CA PRO A 18 -3.87 -18.34 9.34
C PRO A 18 -3.74 -18.76 7.87
N ALA A 19 -3.90 -17.84 6.91
CA ALA A 19 -3.72 -18.15 5.49
C ALA A 19 -2.27 -18.51 5.16
N LEU A 20 -1.32 -17.70 5.62
CA LEU A 20 0.10 -17.97 5.43
C LEU A 20 0.52 -19.31 6.06
N SER A 21 -0.01 -19.66 7.24
CA SER A 21 0.27 -20.96 7.89
C SER A 21 -0.23 -22.17 7.10
N ARG A 22 -1.20 -21.98 6.18
CA ARG A 22 -1.69 -23.01 5.25
C ARG A 22 -0.90 -23.06 3.95
N GLY A 23 0.14 -22.23 3.80
CA GLY A 23 0.89 -22.08 2.55
C GLY A 23 0.14 -21.30 1.47
N GLU A 24 -0.90 -20.54 1.83
CA GLU A 24 -1.65 -19.73 0.89
C GLU A 24 -0.96 -18.39 0.63
N TRP A 25 -1.19 -17.84 -0.55
CA TRP A 25 -0.80 -16.49 -0.90
C TRP A 25 -1.83 -15.49 -0.38
N VAL A 26 -1.34 -14.35 0.13
CA VAL A 26 -2.20 -13.27 0.59
C VAL A 26 -1.97 -12.02 -0.26
N LEU A 27 -2.99 -11.64 -1.02
CA LEU A 27 -3.04 -10.32 -1.66
C LEU A 27 -3.80 -9.36 -0.76
N CYS A 28 -3.10 -8.34 -0.24
CA CYS A 28 -3.67 -7.37 0.69
C CYS A 28 -3.67 -5.96 0.09
N ASP A 29 -4.85 -5.33 -0.02
CA ASP A 29 -4.97 -3.92 -0.38
C ASP A 29 -4.61 -3.05 0.83
N ARG A 30 -3.41 -2.45 0.76
CA ARG A 30 -2.73 -1.67 1.80
C ARG A 30 -2.28 -2.49 3.01
N PHE A 31 -1.12 -2.11 3.54
CA PHE A 31 -0.59 -2.64 4.79
C PHE A 31 0.19 -1.56 5.56
N SER A 32 1.31 -1.89 6.18
CA SER A 32 2.14 -1.01 7.00
C SER A 32 2.61 0.27 6.31
N ASP A 33 2.99 0.20 5.03
CA ASP A 33 3.47 1.36 4.26
C ASP A 33 2.41 2.47 4.20
N SER A 34 1.11 2.11 4.21
CA SER A 34 0.03 3.11 4.29
C SER A 34 -0.01 3.81 5.66
N THR A 35 0.27 3.14 6.78
CA THR A 35 0.37 3.85 8.07
C THR A 35 1.50 4.86 8.03
N LEU A 36 2.67 4.47 7.53
CA LEU A 36 3.85 5.33 7.47
C LEU A 36 3.61 6.54 6.55
N ALA A 37 3.06 6.31 5.36
CA ALA A 37 2.74 7.39 4.41
C ALA A 37 1.69 8.35 4.99
N TYR A 38 0.53 7.83 5.43
CA TYR A 38 -0.57 8.70 5.86
C TYR A 38 -0.30 9.39 7.19
N GLN A 39 0.21 8.66 8.18
CA GLN A 39 0.39 9.22 9.52
C GLN A 39 1.74 9.90 9.65
N GLY A 40 2.80 9.32 9.09
CA GLY A 40 4.13 9.94 9.12
C GLY A 40 4.20 11.16 8.23
N TYR A 41 4.23 10.94 6.91
CA TYR A 41 4.39 12.03 5.95
C TYR A 41 3.15 12.92 5.83
N GLY A 42 1.94 12.33 5.89
CA GLY A 42 0.70 13.08 5.77
C GLY A 42 0.38 13.94 7.00
N ARG A 43 0.57 13.39 8.21
CA ARG A 43 0.15 14.01 9.48
C ARG A 43 1.30 14.42 10.42
N GLY A 44 2.55 14.15 10.05
CA GLY A 44 3.73 14.60 10.79
C GLY A 44 4.09 13.77 12.02
N PHE A 45 3.60 12.53 12.14
CA PHE A 45 4.03 11.64 13.22
C PHE A 45 5.45 11.13 12.97
N ASP A 46 6.19 10.88 14.06
CA ASP A 46 7.55 10.34 13.98
C ASP A 46 7.56 8.94 13.34
N LEU A 47 8.38 8.76 12.30
CA LEU A 47 8.42 7.51 11.54
C LEU A 47 8.98 6.34 12.34
N ALA A 48 9.94 6.59 13.24
CA ALA A 48 10.54 5.52 14.05
C ALA A 48 9.53 4.98 15.06
N GLN A 49 8.79 5.86 15.74
CA GLN A 49 7.69 5.50 16.61
C GLN A 49 6.58 4.76 15.86
N LEU A 50 6.21 5.24 14.67
CA LEU A 50 5.21 4.56 13.85
C LEU A 50 5.64 3.15 13.47
N ARG A 51 6.88 2.95 13.04
CA ARG A 51 7.42 1.62 12.72
C ARG A 51 7.39 0.69 13.93
N ALA A 52 7.76 1.19 15.11
CA ALA A 52 7.76 0.39 16.33
C ALA A 52 6.34 -0.07 16.72
N VAL A 53 5.35 0.84 16.72
CA VAL A 53 3.96 0.49 17.08
C VAL A 53 3.30 -0.37 16.00
N ASP A 54 3.62 -0.14 14.72
CA ASP A 54 3.14 -0.95 13.61
C ASP A 54 3.68 -2.38 13.69
N ALA A 55 4.99 -2.55 13.91
CA ALA A 55 5.61 -3.86 14.10
C ALA A 55 5.05 -4.60 15.32
N PHE A 56 4.79 -3.89 16.42
CA PHE A 56 4.10 -4.49 17.56
C PHE A 56 2.68 -4.98 17.18
N ALA A 57 1.93 -4.17 16.43
CA ALA A 57 0.58 -4.53 16.02
C ALA A 57 0.52 -5.69 15.01
N THR A 58 1.57 -5.89 14.20
CA THR A 58 1.61 -6.93 13.16
C THR A 58 2.47 -8.13 13.54
N CYS A 59 2.94 -8.26 14.78
CA CYS A 59 3.92 -9.28 15.18
C CYS A 59 5.17 -9.28 14.28
N ALA A 60 5.59 -8.09 13.84
CA ALA A 60 6.66 -7.85 12.88
C ALA A 60 6.47 -8.53 11.50
N LEU A 61 5.24 -8.95 11.17
CA LEU A 61 4.92 -9.44 9.84
C LEU A 61 5.13 -8.33 8.81
N THR A 62 5.90 -8.63 7.77
CA THR A 62 6.17 -7.74 6.64
C THR A 62 5.83 -8.45 5.32
N PRO A 63 5.26 -7.75 4.32
CA PRO A 63 4.99 -8.36 3.01
C PRO A 63 6.30 -8.76 2.31
N ASP A 64 6.30 -9.91 1.63
CA ASP A 64 7.42 -10.32 0.77
C ASP A 64 7.57 -9.38 -0.44
N LEU A 65 6.44 -8.89 -0.95
CA LEU A 65 6.37 -7.91 -2.04
C LEU A 65 5.29 -6.87 -1.75
N THR A 66 5.61 -5.61 -2.02
CA THR A 66 4.64 -4.52 -2.09
C THR A 66 4.70 -3.89 -3.47
N VAL A 67 3.54 -3.77 -4.12
CA VAL A 67 3.43 -3.06 -5.39
C VAL A 67 2.87 -1.66 -5.13
N LEU A 68 3.71 -0.65 -5.31
CA LEU A 68 3.33 0.74 -5.21
C LEU A 68 2.87 1.23 -6.59
N LEU A 69 1.58 1.52 -6.71
CA LEU A 69 1.00 2.16 -7.88
C LEU A 69 1.16 3.68 -7.77
N ASP A 70 2.19 4.21 -8.42
CA ASP A 70 2.40 5.65 -8.48
C ASP A 70 1.41 6.31 -9.45
N VAL A 71 0.72 7.33 -8.96
CA VAL A 71 -0.31 8.05 -9.70
C VAL A 71 -0.08 9.55 -9.52
N THR A 72 -0.14 10.28 -10.63
CA THR A 72 -0.08 11.73 -10.57
C THR A 72 -1.33 12.29 -9.89
N PRO A 73 -1.23 13.43 -9.19
CA PRO A 73 -2.39 14.08 -8.58
C PRO A 73 -3.51 14.37 -9.58
N GLU A 74 -3.16 14.69 -10.84
CA GLU A 74 -4.12 14.96 -11.90
C GLU A 74 -4.93 13.71 -12.28
N THR A 75 -4.24 12.61 -12.62
CA THR A 75 -4.88 11.32 -12.93
C THR A 75 -5.71 10.82 -11.76
N SER A 76 -5.23 10.97 -10.53
CA SER A 76 -5.95 10.60 -9.31
C SER A 76 -7.28 11.37 -9.18
N ARG A 77 -7.25 12.70 -9.36
CA ARG A 77 -8.46 13.55 -9.33
C ARG A 77 -9.45 13.20 -10.44
N GLN A 78 -8.97 12.89 -11.65
CA GLN A 78 -9.83 12.46 -12.75
C GLN A 78 -10.56 11.16 -12.41
N ARG A 79 -9.83 10.14 -11.91
CA ARG A 79 -10.40 8.85 -11.50
C ARG A 79 -11.41 9.01 -10.35
N LEU A 80 -11.11 9.86 -9.37
CA LEU A 80 -12.03 10.15 -8.27
C LEU A 80 -13.35 10.75 -8.78
N ARG A 81 -13.29 11.75 -9.65
CA ARG A 81 -14.48 12.38 -10.27
C ARG A 81 -15.32 11.37 -11.06
N ALA A 82 -14.66 10.52 -11.86
CA ALA A 82 -15.34 9.48 -12.62
C ALA A 82 -16.08 8.49 -11.70
N ARG A 83 -15.45 8.06 -10.60
CA ARG A 83 -16.07 7.17 -9.60
C ARG A 83 -17.25 7.83 -8.89
N GLN A 84 -17.12 9.11 -8.50
CA GLN A 84 -18.20 9.86 -7.85
C GLN A 84 -19.42 10.01 -8.76
N ALA A 85 -19.20 10.26 -10.06
CA ALA A 85 -20.27 10.34 -11.04
C ALA A 85 -21.04 9.01 -11.19
N GLN A 86 -20.38 7.87 -10.98
CA GLN A 86 -20.98 6.54 -11.08
C GLN A 86 -21.68 6.07 -9.80
N THR A 87 -21.19 6.50 -8.63
CA THR A 87 -21.60 5.91 -7.33
C THR A 87 -22.39 6.86 -6.42
N ALA A 88 -22.50 8.15 -6.77
CA ALA A 88 -23.03 9.21 -5.90
C ALA A 88 -22.41 9.23 -4.48
N ALA A 89 -21.24 8.60 -4.30
CA ALA A 89 -20.58 8.49 -3.02
C ALA A 89 -19.95 9.84 -2.65
N ALA A 90 -20.28 10.34 -1.46
CA ALA A 90 -19.62 11.51 -0.90
C ALA A 90 -18.12 11.20 -0.69
N PRO A 91 -17.21 12.17 -0.95
CA PRO A 91 -15.79 11.96 -0.71
C PRO A 91 -15.53 11.66 0.77
N ASP A 92 -14.66 10.70 1.01
CA ASP A 92 -14.30 10.32 2.37
C ASP A 92 -13.50 11.45 3.08
N ARG A 93 -13.09 11.23 4.33
CA ARG A 93 -12.37 12.25 5.11
C ARG A 93 -10.98 12.56 4.52
N ILE A 94 -10.33 11.58 3.90
CA ILE A 94 -8.98 11.69 3.33
C ILE A 94 -9.04 12.32 1.94
N GLU A 95 -10.08 11.99 1.16
CA GLU A 95 -10.34 12.56 -0.17
C GLU A 95 -10.71 14.05 -0.12
N ARG A 96 -11.01 14.57 1.08
CA ARG A 96 -11.27 16.01 1.33
C ARG A 96 -10.03 16.78 1.78
N GLU A 97 -8.88 16.12 1.91
CA GLU A 97 -7.63 16.80 2.26
C GLU A 97 -7.11 17.65 1.07
N GLU A 98 -6.24 18.62 1.36
CA GLU A 98 -5.72 19.53 0.34
C GLU A 98 -4.68 18.85 -0.58
N ASP A 99 -4.48 19.41 -1.78
CA ASP A 99 -3.49 18.91 -2.75
C ASP A 99 -2.08 18.76 -2.12
N ALA A 100 -1.71 19.65 -1.18
CA ALA A 100 -0.45 19.57 -0.45
C ALA A 100 -0.33 18.31 0.43
N PHE A 101 -1.45 17.83 1.00
CA PHE A 101 -1.47 16.57 1.75
C PHE A 101 -1.22 15.38 0.83
N HIS A 102 -1.89 15.34 -0.32
CA HIS A 102 -1.70 14.29 -1.32
C HIS A 102 -0.28 14.29 -1.90
N ALA A 103 0.32 15.47 -2.10
CA ALA A 103 1.71 15.60 -2.54
C ALA A 103 2.70 15.03 -1.50
N ARG A 104 2.54 15.36 -0.22
CA ARG A 104 3.35 14.77 0.86
C ARG A 104 3.18 13.26 0.96
N LEU A 105 1.95 12.79 0.78
CA LEU A 105 1.63 11.37 0.83
C LEU A 105 2.34 10.59 -0.29
N ARG A 106 2.26 11.08 -1.54
CA ARG A 106 2.95 10.50 -2.69
C ARG A 106 4.47 10.49 -2.47
N ALA A 107 5.03 11.62 -2.05
CA ALA A 107 6.45 11.73 -1.74
C ALA A 107 6.89 10.71 -0.68
N GLY A 108 6.10 10.57 0.40
CA GLY A 108 6.36 9.58 1.45
C GLY A 108 6.33 8.13 0.96
N PHE A 109 5.36 7.76 0.11
CA PHE A 109 5.34 6.42 -0.49
C PHE A 109 6.57 6.16 -1.35
N LEU A 110 6.98 7.13 -2.18
CA LEU A 110 8.16 7.00 -3.03
C LEU A 110 9.46 6.90 -2.22
N GLU A 111 9.57 7.64 -1.12
CA GLU A 111 10.70 7.56 -0.20
C GLU A 111 10.78 6.20 0.49
N LEU A 112 9.65 5.68 1.00
CA LEU A 112 9.57 4.33 1.58
C LEU A 112 9.96 3.26 0.56
N ALA A 113 9.50 3.39 -0.68
CA ALA A 113 9.82 2.44 -1.74
C ALA A 113 11.31 2.48 -2.13
N ALA A 114 11.90 3.68 -2.21
CA ALA A 114 13.32 3.86 -2.52
C ALA A 114 14.23 3.30 -1.43
N ALA A 115 13.78 3.30 -0.16
CA ALA A 115 14.53 2.71 0.95
C ALA A 115 14.52 1.17 0.94
N GLU A 116 13.56 0.54 0.26
CA GLU A 116 13.36 -0.92 0.28
C GLU A 116 13.16 -1.52 -1.13
N PRO A 117 14.09 -1.32 -2.09
CA PRO A 117 13.90 -1.68 -3.51
C PRO A 117 13.79 -3.19 -3.77
N GLY A 118 14.25 -4.01 -2.82
CA GLY A 118 14.07 -5.46 -2.85
C GLY A 118 12.61 -5.87 -2.59
N ARG A 119 11.95 -5.21 -1.63
CA ARG A 119 10.57 -5.49 -1.19
C ARG A 119 9.53 -4.72 -1.98
N VAL A 120 9.83 -3.50 -2.43
CA VAL A 120 8.86 -2.61 -3.06
C VAL A 120 9.11 -2.46 -4.55
N ALA A 121 8.10 -2.76 -5.36
CA ALA A 121 8.08 -2.52 -6.80
C ALA A 121 7.22 -1.29 -7.10
N ILE A 122 7.81 -0.25 -7.70
CA ILE A 122 7.10 0.97 -8.10
C ILE A 122 6.66 0.82 -9.55
N LEU A 123 5.36 1.00 -9.82
CA LEU A 123 4.78 0.99 -11.16
C LEU A 123 4.02 2.30 -11.40
N THR A 124 4.17 2.88 -12.59
CA THR A 124 3.39 4.05 -12.99
C THR A 124 2.00 3.63 -13.47
N THR A 125 1.00 4.44 -13.18
CA THR A 125 -0.39 4.21 -13.61
C THR A 125 -0.84 5.12 -14.75
N GLU A 126 0.11 5.71 -15.49
CA GLU A 126 -0.17 6.53 -16.68
C GLU A 126 -0.45 5.70 -17.95
N ARG A 127 -0.31 4.37 -17.85
CA ARG A 127 -0.61 3.41 -18.91
C ARG A 127 -2.07 2.93 -18.83
N GLU A 128 -2.50 2.20 -19.86
CA GLU A 128 -3.80 1.51 -19.86
C GLU A 128 -3.84 0.44 -18.75
N GLN A 129 -5.04 0.14 -18.27
CA GLN A 129 -5.25 -0.75 -17.12
C GLN A 129 -4.65 -2.15 -17.37
N GLU A 130 -4.80 -2.67 -18.57
CA GLU A 130 -4.29 -3.97 -18.99
C GLU A 130 -2.76 -4.01 -18.97
N GLN A 131 -2.11 -2.92 -19.35
CA GLN A 131 -0.64 -2.80 -19.33
C GLN A 131 -0.12 -2.75 -17.90
N VAL A 132 -0.74 -1.94 -17.03
CA VAL A 132 -0.40 -1.91 -15.60
C VAL A 132 -0.60 -3.28 -14.96
N ALA A 133 -1.70 -3.98 -15.28
CA ALA A 133 -1.95 -5.33 -14.76
C ALA A 133 -0.87 -6.33 -15.20
N ALA A 134 -0.44 -6.28 -16.46
CA ALA A 134 0.66 -7.11 -16.96
C ALA A 134 1.99 -6.79 -16.25
N GLU A 135 2.29 -5.51 -16.00
CA GLU A 135 3.48 -5.10 -15.24
C GLU A 135 3.46 -5.59 -13.79
N ILE A 136 2.28 -5.55 -13.13
CA ILE A 136 2.09 -6.11 -11.80
C ILE A 136 2.41 -7.60 -11.80
N LEU A 137 1.79 -8.37 -12.71
CA LEU A 137 2.03 -9.82 -12.81
C LEU A 137 3.51 -10.13 -13.03
N ALA A 138 4.15 -9.43 -13.96
CA ALA A 138 5.58 -9.61 -14.22
C ALA A 138 6.45 -9.26 -12.99
N ALA A 139 6.05 -8.28 -12.17
CA ALA A 139 6.75 -7.95 -10.93
C ALA A 139 6.61 -9.04 -9.87
N VAL A 140 5.43 -9.65 -9.73
CA VAL A 140 5.20 -10.78 -8.83
C VAL A 140 5.97 -12.01 -9.33
N GLU A 141 5.94 -12.30 -10.63
CA GLU A 141 6.68 -13.40 -11.25
C GLU A 141 8.18 -13.32 -10.96
N ARG A 142 8.79 -12.17 -11.21
CA ARG A 142 10.22 -11.98 -10.98
C ARG A 142 10.65 -12.14 -9.52
N ARG A 143 9.83 -11.66 -8.58
CA ARG A 143 10.23 -11.54 -7.17
C ARG A 143 9.78 -12.69 -6.30
N VAL A 144 8.68 -13.33 -6.64
CA VAL A 144 8.06 -14.37 -5.80
C VAL A 144 8.06 -15.73 -6.49
N TRP A 145 7.85 -15.80 -7.81
CA TRP A 145 7.93 -17.07 -8.55
C TRP A 145 9.37 -17.44 -8.95
N GLY A 146 10.19 -16.49 -9.37
CA GLY A 146 11.57 -16.73 -9.84
C GLY A 146 12.58 -17.09 -8.74
N ALA A 147 12.23 -16.95 -7.46
CA ALA A 147 13.14 -17.13 -6.33
C ALA A 147 13.11 -18.53 -5.69
N GLY A 148 12.24 -19.46 -6.13
CA GLY A 148 12.24 -20.82 -5.56
C GLY A 148 10.98 -21.67 -5.72
N HIS A 149 10.50 -21.86 -6.96
CA HIS A 149 9.64 -23.01 -7.28
C HIS A 149 10.25 -23.80 -8.46
N ALA A 150 11.52 -24.17 -8.32
CA ALA A 150 12.07 -25.28 -9.09
C ALA A 150 11.57 -26.57 -8.41
N ASP A 151 10.49 -27.13 -8.94
CA ASP A 151 10.24 -28.57 -8.86
C ASP A 151 11.24 -29.33 -9.76
#